data_AF-A0A838J9Z9-F1
#
_entry.id   AF-A0A838J9Z9-F1
#
_cell.length_a   1.000
_cell.length_b   1.000
_cell.length_c   1.000
_cell.angle_alpha   90.00
_cell.angle_beta   90.00
_cell.angle_gamma   90.00
#
_symmetry.space_group_name_H-M   'P 1'
#
loop_
_entity.id
_entity.type
_entity.pdbx_description
1 polymer ?
#
loop_
_entity_poly.entity_id
_entity_poly.type
_entity_poly.pdbx_seq_one_letter_code
_entity_poly.pdbx_strand_id
1 'polypeptide(L)'
;ASEMTAALAQALKVPVAEVLLSSHTPLPTVPPPVQVPTAYNSLSATTQDTYIVSPTLTRNSAVQIASGGAPTVQPQIPSGTVAASVPPVPPVPPPASRPSRRRTFYIIGAVLLLVVLLSAGLVSFFVLPGLRPSPSGHAFYVSSGQLGDGAQGIADQMQIDLQNIPAPQAGKSYHAWLLGDQDPKRGDDLLVPRPVKPPILLSKNLPVSNGTVHFLYSGDSEHNNILSNTSRLLITEEDATSTGNAPSSNHATWRYFALLPQAPIPGDAAGFNALIHIRHLFYNETDIKVLGLYGGLDIYVFRNTEKILEWAVSARDDWHGDTTSDAQLALIRNQFIRVLDYLDGTLNRHVDIPNSVPFLADTQIARVSLLTVDPAKQSPPYFSQNPPGDVDHMQLHVGQVAKATDLTPEMRQRAQHILTALSNLGGKNGWLTNVHNDAVQLFNMSENAVQLRQPAAGALLDDMVTKATYAYIGKLDPTTNTVQPGVTQIHYDVQHLATFTLTTKVPDHL
;
A
#
# COMPACT_ATOMS: atom_id res chain seq x y z
N ALA A 1 6.69 -8.26 -3.38
CA ALA A 1 5.66 -7.79 -4.32
C ALA A 1 5.53 -8.79 -5.46
N SER A 2 4.36 -8.89 -6.09
CA SER A 2 4.17 -9.76 -7.26
C SER A 2 4.96 -9.22 -8.47
N GLU A 3 5.33 -10.09 -9.41
CA GLU A 3 5.95 -9.70 -10.70
C GLU A 3 5.09 -8.66 -11.45
N MET A 4 3.78 -8.67 -11.19
CA MET A 4 2.82 -7.69 -11.71
C MET A 4 3.09 -6.27 -11.20
N THR A 5 3.42 -6.08 -9.92
CA THR A 5 3.76 -4.75 -9.35
C THR A 5 5.02 -4.18 -9.99
N ALA A 6 6.05 -5.02 -10.21
CA ALA A 6 7.30 -4.60 -10.85
C ALA A 6 7.07 -4.25 -12.34
N ALA A 7 6.31 -5.06 -13.06
CA ALA A 7 5.96 -4.81 -14.46
C ALA A 7 5.12 -3.54 -14.64
N LEU A 8 4.15 -3.27 -13.75
CA LEU A 8 3.32 -2.07 -13.81
C LEU A 8 4.09 -0.79 -13.46
N ALA A 9 4.94 -0.82 -12.44
CA ALA A 9 5.73 0.34 -12.06
C ALA A 9 6.74 0.73 -13.16
N GLN A 10 7.29 -0.27 -13.87
CA GLN A 10 8.09 -0.06 -15.06
C GLN A 10 7.28 0.53 -16.22
N ALA A 11 6.04 0.10 -16.42
CA ALA A 11 5.13 0.65 -17.43
C ALA A 11 4.71 2.11 -17.14
N LEU A 12 4.56 2.47 -15.85
CA LEU A 12 4.12 3.80 -15.40
C LEU A 12 5.27 4.77 -15.10
N LYS A 13 6.54 4.37 -15.25
CA LYS A 13 7.74 5.16 -14.90
C LYS A 13 7.74 5.66 -13.46
N VAL A 14 7.16 4.90 -12.55
CA VAL A 14 7.22 5.17 -11.10
C VAL A 14 8.47 4.47 -10.56
N PRO A 15 9.30 5.12 -9.71
CA PRO A 15 10.48 4.49 -9.16
C PRO A 15 10.11 3.21 -8.39
N VAL A 16 10.68 2.09 -8.82
CA VAL A 16 10.62 0.80 -8.13
C VAL A 16 11.74 0.78 -7.10
N ALA A 17 11.42 0.52 -5.83
CA ALA A 17 12.46 0.23 -4.86
C ALA A 17 13.22 -1.03 -5.31
N GLU A 18 14.56 -0.99 -5.40
CA GLU A 18 15.41 -2.11 -5.86
C GLU A 18 15.15 -3.43 -5.11
N VAL A 19 14.62 -3.34 -3.89
CA VAL A 19 14.21 -4.48 -3.05
C VAL A 19 13.06 -5.31 -3.68
N LEU A 20 12.24 -4.73 -4.55
CA LEU A 20 11.14 -5.43 -5.21
C LEU A 20 11.58 -6.34 -6.38
N LEU A 21 12.85 -6.27 -6.80
CA LEU A 21 13.40 -6.99 -7.96
C LEU A 21 14.15 -8.28 -7.60
N SER A 22 14.24 -8.64 -6.31
CA SER A 22 15.02 -9.79 -5.84
C SER A 22 14.13 -10.95 -5.37
N SER A 23 13.73 -11.84 -6.28
CA SER A 23 12.91 -13.02 -5.95
C SER A 23 13.54 -14.34 -6.42
N HIS A 24 14.77 -14.66 -6.00
CA HIS A 24 15.30 -16.02 -6.12
C HIS A 24 15.88 -16.50 -4.78
N THR A 25 15.09 -17.21 -3.99
CA THR A 25 15.59 -18.21 -3.02
C THR A 25 14.54 -19.31 -2.79
N PRO A 26 14.93 -20.60 -2.72
CA PRO A 26 14.00 -21.70 -2.55
C PRO A 26 13.48 -21.79 -1.11
N LEU A 27 12.21 -22.16 -0.96
CA LEU A 27 11.55 -22.44 0.31
C LEU A 27 12.31 -23.52 1.13
N PRO A 28 12.49 -23.35 2.45
CA PRO A 28 12.98 -24.41 3.32
C PRO A 28 11.89 -25.47 3.57
N THR A 29 12.29 -26.74 3.49
CA THR A 29 11.45 -27.91 3.81
C THR A 29 11.12 -27.98 5.31
N VAL A 30 9.82 -28.04 5.63
CA VAL A 30 9.27 -28.20 6.99
C VAL A 30 9.39 -29.67 7.46
N PRO A 31 9.91 -29.97 8.67
CA PRO A 31 9.86 -31.32 9.25
C PRO A 31 8.47 -31.64 9.83
N PRO A 32 8.08 -32.93 9.91
CA PRO A 32 6.74 -33.33 10.36
C PRO A 32 6.50 -33.06 11.85
N PRO A 33 5.25 -32.78 12.26
CA PRO A 33 4.92 -32.36 13.62
C PRO A 33 5.08 -33.49 14.64
N VAL A 34 5.65 -33.12 15.80
CA VAL A 34 5.73 -33.93 17.01
C VAL A 34 4.33 -34.03 17.64
N GLN A 35 3.88 -35.26 17.89
CA GLN A 35 2.60 -35.55 18.56
C GLN A 35 2.71 -35.29 20.07
N VAL A 36 1.79 -34.49 20.62
CA VAL A 36 1.58 -34.33 22.07
C VAL A 36 0.26 -35.04 22.46
N PRO A 37 0.19 -35.83 23.55
CA PRO A 37 -1.00 -36.62 23.87
C PRO A 37 -2.10 -35.77 24.49
N THR A 38 -3.31 -35.86 23.94
CA THR A 38 -4.54 -35.33 24.52
C THR A 38 -5.16 -36.34 25.48
N ALA A 39 -5.33 -35.96 26.74
CA ALA A 39 -6.14 -36.69 27.71
C ALA A 39 -7.62 -36.27 27.62
N TYR A 40 -8.48 -37.28 27.68
CA TYR A 40 -9.92 -37.26 27.47
C TYR A 40 -10.71 -36.51 28.55
N ASN A 41 -11.83 -35.90 28.15
CA ASN A 41 -13.08 -36.10 28.88
C ASN A 41 -14.27 -36.18 27.91
N SER A 42 -15.00 -37.28 28.08
CA SER A 42 -16.12 -37.80 27.31
C SER A 42 -17.43 -37.05 27.54
N LEU A 43 -18.26 -36.95 26.50
CA LEU A 43 -19.71 -37.10 26.61
C LEU A 43 -20.26 -37.71 25.31
N SER A 44 -21.02 -38.78 25.47
CA SER A 44 -21.49 -39.72 24.46
C SER A 44 -22.64 -39.18 23.61
N ALA A 45 -22.64 -39.52 22.32
CA ALA A 45 -23.87 -39.71 21.55
C ALA A 45 -23.63 -40.73 20.43
N THR A 46 -24.34 -41.84 20.53
CA THR A 46 -24.32 -43.02 19.67
C THR A 46 -25.15 -42.81 18.42
N THR A 47 -24.60 -42.98 17.21
CA THR A 47 -25.34 -43.57 16.06
C THR A 47 -24.36 -44.12 15.02
N GLN A 48 -24.84 -45.13 14.30
CA GLN A 48 -24.12 -46.24 13.68
C GLN A 48 -23.44 -45.96 12.33
N ASP A 49 -22.38 -46.75 12.10
CA ASP A 49 -21.93 -47.40 10.86
C ASP A 49 -22.30 -46.81 9.49
N THR A 50 -21.30 -46.54 8.65
CA THR A 50 -21.04 -47.37 7.46
C THR A 50 -19.60 -47.15 6.95
N TYR A 51 -18.84 -48.23 6.83
CA TYR A 51 -17.55 -48.32 6.15
C TYR A 51 -17.73 -48.21 4.63
N ILE A 52 -16.98 -47.34 3.94
CA ILE A 52 -16.61 -47.54 2.54
C ILE A 52 -15.12 -47.28 2.34
N VAL A 53 -14.50 -48.30 1.75
CA VAL A 53 -13.10 -48.49 1.38
C VAL A 53 -12.69 -47.55 0.26
N SER A 54 -11.53 -46.91 0.38
CA SER A 54 -10.82 -46.26 -0.73
C SER A 54 -9.77 -47.23 -1.32
N PRO A 55 -9.70 -47.44 -2.64
CA PRO A 55 -8.54 -48.08 -3.26
C PRO A 55 -7.49 -47.04 -3.65
N THR A 56 -6.28 -47.28 -3.16
CA THR A 56 -5.02 -46.68 -3.58
C THR A 56 -4.71 -47.09 -5.03
N LEU A 57 -4.41 -46.13 -5.91
CA LEU A 57 -3.76 -46.39 -7.19
C LEU A 57 -2.42 -45.65 -7.25
N THR A 58 -1.36 -46.42 -7.05
CA THR A 58 0.02 -46.15 -7.46
C THR A 58 0.11 -46.11 -8.99
N ARG A 59 0.71 -45.06 -9.55
CA ARG A 59 1.43 -45.17 -10.83
C ARG A 59 2.53 -44.13 -10.96
N ASN A 60 3.77 -44.62 -10.80
CA ASN A 60 4.98 -43.96 -11.25
C ASN A 60 4.97 -43.82 -12.78
N SER A 61 5.42 -42.67 -13.29
CA SER A 61 6.17 -42.56 -14.55
C SER A 61 6.90 -41.23 -14.58
N ALA A 62 8.21 -41.31 -14.35
CA ALA A 62 9.14 -40.25 -14.68
C ALA A 62 9.28 -40.17 -16.21
N VAL A 63 9.17 -38.98 -16.78
CA VAL A 63 9.56 -38.70 -18.17
C VAL A 63 10.59 -37.56 -18.12
N GLN A 64 11.79 -37.88 -18.60
CA GLN A 64 12.89 -36.96 -18.84
C GLN A 64 12.50 -35.97 -19.94
N ILE A 65 12.70 -34.67 -19.71
CA ILE A 65 12.65 -33.65 -20.77
C ILE A 65 14.08 -33.20 -21.05
N ALA A 66 14.55 -33.55 -22.25
CA ALA A 66 15.79 -33.09 -22.82
C ALA A 66 15.60 -31.73 -23.52
N SER A 67 16.61 -30.88 -23.40
CA SER A 67 16.74 -29.57 -24.04
C SER A 67 16.82 -29.67 -25.56
N GLY A 68 15.98 -28.91 -26.27
CA GLY A 68 16.05 -28.74 -27.72
C GLY A 68 15.75 -27.29 -28.10
N GLY A 69 16.71 -26.64 -28.76
CA GLY A 69 16.70 -25.22 -29.10
C GLY A 69 15.63 -24.81 -30.12
N ALA A 70 15.17 -23.57 -29.98
CA ALA A 70 14.22 -22.92 -30.88
C ALA A 70 14.91 -22.41 -32.15
N PRO A 71 14.30 -22.55 -33.35
CA PRO A 71 14.71 -21.84 -34.54
C PRO A 71 13.99 -20.49 -34.69
N THR A 72 14.76 -19.47 -35.01
CA THR A 72 14.35 -18.11 -35.36
C THR A 72 13.70 -18.09 -36.75
N VAL A 73 12.46 -17.59 -36.85
CA VAL A 73 11.77 -17.34 -38.13
C VAL A 73 11.71 -15.83 -38.39
N GLN A 74 12.29 -15.42 -39.51
CA GLN A 74 12.32 -14.06 -40.03
C GLN A 74 11.28 -13.90 -41.15
N PRO A 75 10.42 -12.86 -41.16
CA PRO A 75 9.42 -12.71 -42.23
C PRO A 75 10.03 -12.12 -43.51
N GLN A 76 9.88 -12.83 -44.64
CA GLN A 76 10.09 -12.32 -45.99
C GLN A 76 8.83 -11.61 -46.50
N ILE A 77 9.00 -10.41 -47.06
CA ILE A 77 7.95 -9.64 -47.75
C ILE A 77 8.06 -9.93 -49.27
N PRO A 78 7.00 -10.36 -49.97
CA PRO A 78 7.01 -10.46 -51.42
C PRO A 78 6.73 -9.11 -52.09
N SER A 79 7.59 -8.73 -53.05
CA SER A 79 7.36 -7.63 -53.98
C SER A 79 6.35 -8.03 -55.06
N GLY A 80 5.31 -7.22 -55.26
CA GLY A 80 4.36 -7.36 -56.36
C GLY A 80 4.04 -6.00 -56.95
N THR A 81 4.60 -5.73 -58.13
CA THR A 81 4.43 -4.51 -58.93
C THR A 81 3.26 -4.70 -59.89
N VAL A 82 2.23 -3.85 -59.83
CA VAL A 82 1.34 -3.60 -60.98
C VAL A 82 1.05 -2.10 -61.04
N ALA A 83 1.49 -1.49 -62.14
CA ALA A 83 1.26 -0.08 -62.47
C ALA A 83 -0.10 0.09 -63.17
N ALA A 84 -0.85 1.12 -62.78
CA ALA A 84 -1.91 1.70 -63.58
C ALA A 84 -1.90 3.23 -63.42
N SER A 85 -1.69 3.91 -64.54
CA SER A 85 -1.59 5.36 -64.70
C SER A 85 -2.96 6.02 -64.81
N VAL A 86 -3.21 7.08 -64.04
CA VAL A 86 -4.35 8.01 -64.22
C VAL A 86 -3.85 9.47 -64.05
N PRO A 87 -4.33 10.45 -64.85
CA PRO A 87 -3.71 11.78 -64.98
C PRO A 87 -4.04 12.74 -63.82
N PRO A 88 -3.24 13.79 -63.58
CA PRO A 88 -3.48 14.76 -62.51
C PRO A 88 -4.57 15.78 -62.87
N VAL A 89 -5.52 15.96 -61.95
CA VAL A 89 -6.53 17.03 -61.91
C VAL A 89 -5.91 18.27 -61.22
N PRO A 90 -6.14 19.51 -61.71
CA PRO A 90 -5.58 20.71 -61.10
C PRO A 90 -6.24 21.06 -59.75
N PRO A 91 -5.52 21.70 -58.80
CA PRO A 91 -6.03 22.01 -57.47
C PRO A 91 -6.97 23.23 -57.45
N VAL A 92 -8.07 23.10 -56.72
CA VAL A 92 -9.01 24.18 -56.36
C VAL A 92 -8.47 24.92 -55.13
N PRO A 93 -8.46 26.27 -55.09
CA PRO A 93 -7.97 27.02 -53.93
C PRO A 93 -8.98 27.00 -52.75
N PRO A 94 -8.50 26.98 -51.49
CA PRO A 94 -9.37 27.02 -50.31
C PRO A 94 -9.91 28.44 -50.03
N PRO A 95 -11.07 28.56 -49.34
CA PRO A 95 -11.68 29.84 -49.01
C PRO A 95 -10.90 30.58 -47.91
N ALA A 96 -10.73 31.89 -48.08
CA ALA A 96 -10.04 32.76 -47.15
C ALA A 96 -10.87 33.01 -45.87
N SER A 97 -10.40 32.52 -44.72
CA SER A 97 -10.92 32.89 -43.41
C SER A 97 -10.25 34.18 -42.90
N ARG A 98 -11.03 35.23 -42.64
CA ARG A 98 -10.55 36.49 -42.05
C ARG A 98 -10.25 36.31 -40.55
N PRO A 99 -9.07 36.72 -40.05
CA PRO A 99 -8.81 36.69 -38.61
C PRO A 99 -9.48 37.88 -37.90
N SER A 100 -10.29 37.56 -36.89
CA SER A 100 -10.89 38.48 -35.94
C SER A 100 -9.82 39.03 -34.98
N ARG A 101 -9.42 40.29 -35.20
CA ARG A 101 -8.34 40.99 -34.46
C ARG A 101 -8.76 41.52 -33.08
N ARG A 102 -9.76 40.92 -32.41
CA ARG A 102 -10.24 41.35 -31.08
C ARG A 102 -9.99 40.36 -29.94
N ARG A 103 -9.44 39.15 -30.20
CA ARG A 103 -9.15 38.15 -29.15
C ARG A 103 -7.76 38.27 -28.52
N THR A 104 -6.79 38.88 -29.20
CA THR A 104 -5.38 38.91 -28.74
C THR A 104 -5.16 39.83 -27.52
N PHE A 105 -5.95 40.90 -27.37
CA PHE A 105 -5.81 41.83 -26.23
C PHE A 105 -6.28 41.23 -24.90
N TYR A 106 -7.30 40.36 -24.91
CA TYR A 106 -7.76 39.68 -23.69
C TYR A 106 -6.77 38.62 -23.20
N ILE A 107 -6.08 37.94 -24.12
CA ILE A 107 -5.07 36.93 -23.78
C ILE A 107 -3.84 37.60 -23.15
N ILE A 108 -3.38 38.72 -23.71
CA ILE A 108 -2.24 39.47 -23.15
C ILE A 108 -2.60 40.03 -21.76
N GLY A 109 -3.82 40.55 -21.58
CA GLY A 109 -4.30 41.03 -20.28
C GLY A 109 -4.38 39.91 -19.22
N ALA A 110 -4.88 38.73 -19.60
CA ALA A 110 -4.97 37.58 -18.69
C ALA A 110 -3.58 37.03 -18.30
N VAL A 111 -2.64 37.00 -19.24
CA VAL A 111 -1.25 36.58 -18.97
C VAL A 111 -0.54 37.58 -18.06
N LEU A 112 -0.71 38.89 -18.28
CA LEU A 112 -0.14 39.91 -17.39
C LEU A 112 -0.74 39.84 -15.98
N LEU A 113 -2.05 39.61 -15.85
CA LEU A 113 -2.70 39.42 -14.55
C LEU A 113 -2.17 38.17 -13.83
N LEU A 114 -1.97 37.06 -14.56
CA LEU A 114 -1.37 35.83 -14.02
C LEU A 114 0.07 36.07 -13.58
N VAL A 115 0.87 36.80 -14.35
CA VAL A 115 2.25 37.15 -13.98
C VAL A 115 2.28 38.05 -12.74
N VAL A 116 1.35 39.01 -12.61
CA VAL A 116 1.22 39.87 -11.42
C VAL A 116 0.75 39.07 -10.19
N LEU A 117 -0.19 38.14 -10.36
CA LEU A 117 -0.67 37.28 -9.26
C LEU A 117 0.38 36.25 -8.82
N LEU A 118 1.13 35.68 -9.77
CA LEU A 118 2.23 34.76 -9.49
C LEU A 118 3.42 35.49 -8.84
N SER A 119 3.73 36.71 -9.28
CA SER A 119 4.80 37.52 -8.67
C SER A 119 4.40 38.05 -7.28
N ALA A 120 3.14 38.45 -7.07
CA ALA A 120 2.66 38.85 -5.74
C ALA A 120 2.57 37.67 -4.75
N GLY A 121 2.27 36.45 -5.24
CA GLY A 121 2.29 35.22 -4.45
C GLY A 121 3.71 34.81 -4.03
N LEU A 122 4.70 34.97 -4.91
CA LEU A 122 6.11 34.71 -4.62
C LEU A 122 6.69 35.73 -3.63
N VAL A 123 6.42 37.03 -3.80
CA VAL A 123 6.96 38.07 -2.90
C VAL A 123 6.39 37.95 -1.48
N SER A 124 5.12 37.57 -1.32
CA SER A 124 4.51 37.40 0.01
C SER A 124 5.08 36.20 0.77
N PHE A 125 5.60 35.18 0.07
CA PHE A 125 6.22 34.01 0.67
C PHE A 125 7.68 34.25 1.11
N PHE A 126 8.38 35.21 0.48
CA PHE A 126 9.80 35.49 0.76
C PHE A 126 10.07 36.73 1.64
N VAL A 127 9.06 37.58 1.93
CA VAL A 127 9.27 38.87 2.64
C VAL A 127 8.88 38.85 4.13
N LEU A 128 8.53 37.69 4.69
CA LEU A 128 8.46 37.51 6.15
C LEU A 128 9.67 36.73 6.67
N PRO A 129 10.72 37.39 7.18
CA PRO A 129 11.82 36.71 7.86
C PRO A 129 11.35 36.30 9.25
N GLY A 130 10.74 35.12 9.35
CA GLY A 130 10.54 34.40 10.60
C GLY A 130 11.53 33.24 10.66
N LEU A 131 12.43 33.25 11.64
CA LEU A 131 13.45 32.25 11.94
C LEU A 131 12.89 30.81 12.02
N ARG A 132 12.71 30.15 10.87
CA ARG A 132 12.48 28.71 10.81
C ARG A 132 13.83 28.05 10.53
N PRO A 133 14.31 27.13 11.39
CA PRO A 133 15.50 26.34 11.09
C PRO A 133 15.30 25.66 9.73
N SER A 134 16.25 25.83 8.81
CA SER A 134 16.20 25.12 7.54
C SER A 134 16.37 23.62 7.81
N PRO A 135 15.46 22.76 7.30
CA PRO A 135 15.62 21.31 7.40
C PRO A 135 17.00 20.90 6.87
N SER A 136 17.72 20.10 7.65
CA SER A 136 19.02 19.54 7.24
C SER A 136 18.86 18.25 6.42
N GLY A 137 17.62 17.79 6.25
CA GLY A 137 17.27 16.57 5.52
C GLY A 137 16.09 15.86 6.15
N HIS A 138 15.87 14.62 5.71
CA HIS A 138 14.79 13.77 6.18
C HIS A 138 15.31 12.36 6.51
N ALA A 139 14.54 11.67 7.34
CA ALA A 139 14.68 10.24 7.47
C ALA A 139 13.29 9.61 7.55
N PHE A 140 13.12 8.41 7.04
CA PHE A 140 11.82 7.75 7.01
C PHE A 140 11.98 6.24 7.11
N TYR A 141 10.94 5.61 7.62
CA TYR A 141 10.87 4.16 7.70
C TYR A 141 10.64 3.57 6.32
N VAL A 142 11.26 2.42 6.07
CA VAL A 142 11.12 1.64 4.84
C VAL A 142 10.75 0.22 5.22
N SER A 143 9.98 -0.44 4.37
CA SER A 143 9.57 -1.83 4.55
C SER A 143 10.39 -2.73 3.61
N SER A 144 11.09 -3.73 4.15
CA SER A 144 11.83 -4.71 3.35
C SER A 144 10.91 -5.65 2.58
N GLY A 145 9.65 -5.79 3.01
CA GLY A 145 8.70 -6.71 2.42
C GLY A 145 8.97 -8.18 2.76
N GLN A 146 9.86 -8.45 3.73
CA GLN A 146 10.05 -9.79 4.30
C GLN A 146 8.91 -10.10 5.27
N LEU A 147 7.74 -10.34 4.68
CA LEU A 147 6.50 -10.56 5.42
C LEU A 147 6.55 -11.92 6.11
N GLY A 148 6.51 -11.90 7.44
CA GLY A 148 6.34 -13.07 8.30
C GLY A 148 5.01 -13.05 9.06
N ASP A 149 4.94 -13.77 10.18
CA ASP A 149 3.77 -13.76 11.06
C ASP A 149 3.72 -12.44 11.83
N GLY A 150 3.15 -11.39 11.21
CA GLY A 150 2.87 -10.13 11.87
C GLY A 150 3.29 -8.88 11.14
N ALA A 151 3.86 -7.94 11.89
CA ALA A 151 4.41 -6.70 11.36
C ALA A 151 5.84 -6.85 10.83
N GLN A 152 6.35 -8.09 10.72
CA GLN A 152 7.70 -8.36 10.23
C GLN A 152 7.85 -7.88 8.78
N GLY A 153 8.99 -7.24 8.49
CA GLY A 153 9.26 -6.66 7.18
C GLY A 153 8.49 -5.38 6.86
N ILE A 154 7.73 -4.83 7.82
CA ILE A 154 7.01 -3.56 7.71
C ILE A 154 7.69 -2.52 8.59
N ALA A 155 8.09 -1.38 8.03
CA ALA A 155 8.82 -0.32 8.73
C ALA A 155 9.97 -0.89 9.58
N ASP A 156 10.70 -1.86 9.03
CA ASP A 156 11.83 -2.57 9.65
C ASP A 156 13.18 -1.96 9.25
N GLN A 157 13.19 -1.08 8.25
CA GLN A 157 14.37 -0.38 7.76
C GLN A 157 14.23 1.13 7.96
N MET A 158 15.35 1.85 7.87
CA MET A 158 15.36 3.31 7.94
C MET A 158 16.31 3.91 6.92
N GLN A 159 15.78 4.81 6.09
CA GLN A 159 16.55 5.62 5.17
C GLN A 159 16.79 7.01 5.77
N ILE A 160 18.04 7.48 5.69
CA ILE A 160 18.47 8.80 6.17
C ILE A 160 19.11 9.54 5.00
N ASP A 161 18.51 10.67 4.63
CA ASP A 161 18.97 11.54 3.55
C ASP A 161 19.20 12.96 4.08
N LEU A 162 20.47 13.35 4.19
CA LEU A 162 20.87 14.66 4.71
C LEU A 162 21.68 15.45 3.69
N GLN A 163 21.62 16.77 3.80
CA GLN A 163 22.35 17.69 2.95
C GLN A 163 22.99 18.79 3.80
N ASN A 164 24.05 19.39 3.27
CA ASN A 164 24.82 20.44 3.94
C ASN A 164 25.43 19.98 5.27
N ILE A 165 25.87 18.73 5.33
CA ILE A 165 26.49 18.12 6.52
C ILE A 165 28.00 18.39 6.49
N PRO A 166 28.56 19.08 7.49
CA PRO A 166 30.00 19.30 7.54
C PRO A 166 30.75 17.97 7.76
N ALA A 167 32.03 17.93 7.40
CA ALA A 167 32.87 16.78 7.76
C ALA A 167 33.01 16.72 9.30
N PRO A 168 32.99 15.52 9.90
CA PRO A 168 33.23 15.38 11.34
C PRO A 168 34.64 15.85 11.70
N GLN A 169 34.81 16.32 12.92
CA GLN A 169 36.12 16.72 13.46
C GLN A 169 37.10 15.54 13.44
N ALA A 170 38.39 15.85 13.37
CA ALA A 170 39.44 14.82 13.37
C ALA A 170 39.31 13.89 14.58
N GLY A 171 39.23 12.58 14.33
CA GLY A 171 39.02 11.55 15.36
C GLY A 171 37.56 11.34 15.81
N LYS A 172 36.61 12.10 15.25
CA LYS A 172 35.18 11.96 15.51
C LYS A 172 34.43 11.31 14.34
N SER A 173 33.24 10.81 14.61
CA SER A 173 32.29 10.31 13.61
C SER A 173 30.85 10.66 14.00
N TYR A 174 29.96 10.71 13.00
CA TYR A 174 28.54 10.88 13.24
C TYR A 174 27.89 9.54 13.63
N HIS A 175 27.26 9.50 14.79
CA HIS A 175 26.50 8.37 15.30
C HIS A 175 25.00 8.67 15.22
N ALA A 176 24.21 7.74 14.68
CA ALA A 176 22.77 7.89 14.52
C ALA A 176 21.99 6.91 15.41
N TRP A 177 21.01 7.43 16.12
CA TRP A 177 20.24 6.71 17.13
C TRP A 177 18.75 6.94 16.93
N LEU A 178 17.97 5.87 16.88
CA LEU A 178 16.52 5.94 17.11
C LEU A 178 16.23 5.88 18.61
N LEU A 179 15.41 6.79 19.08
CA LEU A 179 15.01 6.89 20.48
C LEU A 179 13.51 6.58 20.62
N GLY A 180 13.12 6.20 21.83
CA GLY A 180 11.75 5.85 22.17
C GLY A 180 10.84 7.07 22.29
N ASP A 181 9.61 6.83 22.74
CA ASP A 181 8.62 7.88 22.95
C ASP A 181 9.06 8.92 23.97
N GLN A 182 8.52 10.14 23.84
CA GLN A 182 8.75 11.20 24.82
C GLN A 182 8.00 10.88 26.13
N ASP A 183 6.82 10.26 26.03
CA ASP A 183 6.08 9.72 27.17
C ASP A 183 5.68 8.26 26.88
N PRO A 184 6.43 7.27 27.40
CA PRO A 184 6.19 5.85 27.13
C PRO A 184 4.97 5.27 27.88
N LYS A 185 4.21 6.07 28.65
CA LYS A 185 3.20 5.58 29.61
C LYS A 185 1.79 5.36 29.05
N ARG A 186 1.56 5.55 27.74
CA ARG A 186 0.28 5.27 27.04
C ARG A 186 0.50 4.13 26.03
N GLY A 187 -0.16 2.98 26.04
CA GLY A 187 -1.08 2.33 26.98
C GLY A 187 -1.15 0.84 26.59
N ASP A 188 -2.25 0.16 26.94
CA ASP A 188 -2.57 -1.21 26.46
C ASP A 188 -2.98 -1.23 24.97
N ASP A 189 -2.65 -0.15 24.24
CA ASP A 189 -3.17 0.17 22.92
C ASP A 189 -2.31 -0.33 21.75
N LEU A 190 -1.21 -1.00 22.04
CA LEU A 190 -0.39 -1.70 21.07
C LEU A 190 -0.06 -3.07 21.66
N LEU A 191 0.21 -4.07 20.82
CA LEU A 191 0.69 -5.36 21.31
C LEU A 191 1.95 -5.19 22.18
N VAL A 192 1.86 -5.78 23.36
CA VAL A 192 2.95 -5.92 24.32
C VAL A 192 3.34 -7.41 24.41
N PRO A 193 4.64 -7.76 24.41
CA PRO A 193 5.79 -6.86 24.36
C PRO A 193 6.01 -6.26 22.96
N ARG A 194 6.51 -5.02 22.92
CA ARG A 194 6.99 -4.42 21.66
C ARG A 194 8.28 -5.13 21.22
N PRO A 195 8.45 -5.41 19.91
CA PRO A 195 9.54 -6.25 19.41
C PRO A 195 10.91 -5.57 19.55
N VAL A 196 10.96 -4.23 19.58
CA VAL A 196 12.21 -3.47 19.67
C VAL A 196 12.31 -2.66 20.96
N LYS A 197 13.55 -2.44 21.41
CA LYS A 197 13.87 -1.68 22.63
C LYS A 197 14.81 -0.51 22.30
N PRO A 198 14.31 0.73 22.24
CA PRO A 198 15.17 1.90 22.06
C PRO A 198 16.02 2.17 23.32
N PRO A 199 17.18 2.84 23.18
CA PRO A 199 17.72 3.40 21.94
C PRO A 199 18.25 2.33 20.99
N ILE A 200 18.01 2.50 19.68
CA ILE A 200 18.54 1.63 18.62
C ILE A 200 19.66 2.37 17.91
N LEU A 201 20.86 1.78 17.90
CA LEU A 201 21.99 2.31 17.14
C LEU A 201 21.83 1.96 15.67
N LEU A 202 21.71 2.97 14.81
CA LEU A 202 21.63 2.77 13.36
C LEU A 202 23.02 2.69 12.73
N SER A 203 23.94 3.56 13.16
CA SER A 203 25.32 3.60 12.67
C SER A 203 26.24 4.36 13.64
N LYS A 204 27.49 3.92 13.78
CA LYS A 204 28.58 4.66 14.44
C LYS A 204 29.42 5.50 13.46
N ASN A 205 29.12 5.40 12.18
CA ASN A 205 29.87 6.09 11.14
C ASN A 205 28.93 6.40 9.99
N LEU A 206 28.05 7.39 10.17
CA LEU A 206 27.25 7.89 9.06
C LEU A 206 28.21 8.47 7.99
N PRO A 207 28.18 7.94 6.75
CA PRO A 207 29.10 8.36 5.71
C PRO A 207 28.70 9.75 5.20
N VAL A 208 29.62 10.72 5.33
CA VAL A 208 29.45 12.05 4.74
C VAL A 208 30.29 12.12 3.47
N SER A 209 29.64 12.33 2.33
CA SER A 209 30.28 12.49 1.03
C SER A 209 29.80 13.78 0.38
N ASN A 210 30.71 14.71 0.05
CA ASN A 210 30.36 16.00 -0.57
C ASN A 210 29.25 16.78 0.17
N GLY A 211 29.23 16.69 1.49
CA GLY A 211 28.23 17.35 2.32
C GLY A 211 26.86 16.68 2.34
N THR A 212 26.72 15.47 1.79
CA THR A 212 25.50 14.68 1.85
C THR A 212 25.69 13.40 2.64
N VAL A 213 24.61 12.92 3.24
CA VAL A 213 24.50 11.59 3.83
C VAL A 213 23.37 10.88 3.10
N HIS A 214 23.67 9.69 2.60
CA HIS A 214 22.68 8.73 2.10
C HIS A 214 22.97 7.41 2.80
N PHE A 215 22.10 7.01 3.72
CA PHE A 215 22.33 5.86 4.57
C PHE A 215 21.05 5.02 4.72
N LEU A 216 21.19 3.70 4.58
CA LEU A 216 20.13 2.74 4.83
C LEU A 216 20.54 1.85 6.01
N TYR A 217 19.75 1.89 7.07
CA TYR A 217 19.74 0.85 8.09
C TYR A 217 18.86 -0.31 7.59
N SER A 218 19.46 -1.47 7.40
CA SER A 218 18.80 -2.64 6.78
C SER A 218 17.83 -3.40 7.69
N GLY A 219 17.67 -2.99 8.94
CA GLY A 219 16.86 -3.67 9.95
C GLY A 219 17.67 -4.56 10.89
N ASP A 220 17.00 -5.08 11.92
CA ASP A 220 17.55 -6.16 12.73
C ASP A 220 17.39 -7.52 12.01
N SER A 221 17.97 -8.58 12.58
CA SER A 221 17.92 -9.92 11.98
C SER A 221 16.53 -10.54 11.94
N GLU A 222 15.59 -10.01 12.72
CA GLU A 222 14.21 -10.51 12.81
C GLU A 222 13.25 -9.67 11.95
N HIS A 223 13.76 -8.65 11.26
CA HIS A 223 12.98 -7.70 10.48
C HIS A 223 11.83 -7.10 11.28
N ASN A 224 12.09 -6.78 12.56
CA ASN A 224 11.10 -6.21 13.44
C ASN A 224 10.68 -4.80 12.99
N ASN A 225 9.39 -4.49 13.12
CA ASN A 225 8.88 -3.14 12.93
C ASN A 225 9.49 -2.19 13.96
N ILE A 226 10.43 -1.34 13.53
CA ILE A 226 11.16 -0.44 14.44
C ILE A 226 10.27 0.73 14.91
N LEU A 227 9.31 1.17 14.08
CA LEU A 227 8.33 2.21 14.44
C LEU A 227 7.43 1.83 15.63
N SER A 228 7.29 0.53 15.93
CA SER A 228 6.52 0.02 17.07
C SER A 228 6.86 0.71 18.40
N ASN A 229 8.13 1.08 18.59
CA ASN A 229 8.62 1.66 19.84
C ASN A 229 9.56 2.87 19.65
N THR A 230 9.78 3.33 18.41
CA THR A 230 10.62 4.51 18.14
C THR A 230 9.79 5.68 17.63
N SER A 231 10.22 6.90 17.94
CA SER A 231 9.53 8.12 17.50
C SER A 231 10.43 9.35 17.47
N ARG A 232 11.73 9.16 17.70
CA ARG A 232 12.74 10.22 17.75
C ARG A 232 14.01 9.75 17.08
N LEU A 233 14.72 10.69 16.43
CA LEU A 233 16.01 10.45 15.81
C LEU A 233 17.01 11.46 16.36
N LEU A 234 18.17 10.98 16.78
CA LEU A 234 19.28 11.80 17.27
C LEU A 234 20.56 11.45 16.50
N ILE A 235 21.22 12.47 15.96
CA ILE A 235 22.55 12.36 15.40
C ILE A 235 23.52 13.13 16.30
N THR A 236 24.57 12.44 16.70
CA THR A 236 25.64 12.95 17.57
C THR A 236 26.98 12.88 16.85
N GLU A 237 27.92 13.73 17.24
CA GLU A 237 29.31 13.68 16.82
C GLU A 237 30.16 13.21 18.00
N GLU A 238 30.56 11.94 17.97
CA GLU A 238 31.24 11.24 19.07
C GLU A 238 32.64 10.80 18.65
N ASP A 239 33.46 10.33 19.60
CA ASP A 239 34.73 9.69 19.26
C ASP A 239 34.50 8.47 18.38
N ALA A 240 35.26 8.37 17.27
CA ALA A 240 35.12 7.26 16.32
C ALA A 240 35.41 5.88 16.94
N THR A 241 36.01 5.85 18.13
CA THR A 241 36.32 4.65 18.90
C THR A 241 35.31 4.37 20.02
N SER A 242 34.22 5.14 20.11
CA SER A 242 33.20 5.00 21.16
C SER A 242 32.52 3.62 21.12
N THR A 243 32.57 2.90 22.25
CA THR A 243 31.99 1.57 22.43
C THR A 243 30.58 1.61 23.05
N GLY A 244 30.03 2.80 23.30
CA GLY A 244 28.73 2.97 23.93
C GLY A 244 27.58 2.32 23.15
N ASN A 245 26.56 1.88 23.90
CA ASN A 245 25.30 1.33 23.39
C ASN A 245 24.12 2.32 23.58
N ALA A 246 24.43 3.57 23.91
CA ALA A 246 23.48 4.65 24.07
C ALA A 246 24.11 5.94 23.51
N PRO A 247 23.29 6.91 23.05
CA PRO A 247 23.82 8.20 22.63
C PRO A 247 24.56 8.89 23.78
N SER A 248 25.61 9.63 23.43
CA SER A 248 26.36 10.46 24.36
C SER A 248 25.42 11.35 25.19
N SER A 249 25.58 11.34 26.51
CA SER A 249 24.86 12.23 27.42
C SER A 249 25.40 13.66 27.40
N ASN A 250 26.53 13.90 26.72
CA ASN A 250 27.09 15.24 26.55
C ASN A 250 26.31 15.96 25.45
N HIS A 251 25.45 16.90 25.84
CA HIS A 251 24.62 17.71 24.93
C HIS A 251 25.44 18.42 23.84
N ALA A 252 26.69 18.80 24.13
CA ALA A 252 27.57 19.44 23.15
C ALA A 252 27.98 18.52 21.99
N THR A 253 27.67 17.22 22.05
CA THR A 253 27.86 16.27 20.94
C THR A 253 26.64 16.15 20.05
N TRP A 254 25.48 16.68 20.45
CA TRP A 254 24.25 16.55 19.68
C TRP A 254 24.26 17.56 18.53
N ARG A 255 23.88 17.09 17.33
CA ARG A 255 24.02 17.85 16.09
C ARG A 255 22.70 18.00 15.37
N TYR A 256 21.96 16.90 15.26
CA TYR A 256 20.67 16.89 14.58
C TYR A 256 19.67 16.09 15.39
N PHE A 257 18.44 16.57 15.39
CA PHE A 257 17.33 15.94 16.09
C PHE A 257 16.07 16.00 15.23
N ALA A 258 15.23 14.97 15.36
CA ALA A 258 13.88 14.94 14.82
C ALA A 258 12.95 14.16 15.76
N LEU A 259 11.67 14.49 15.70
CA LEU A 259 10.61 13.96 16.55
C LEU A 259 9.36 13.76 15.69
N LEU A 260 8.70 12.60 15.83
CA LEU A 260 7.36 12.39 15.29
C LEU A 260 6.31 13.05 16.21
N PRO A 261 5.19 13.55 15.65
CA PRO A 261 4.12 14.19 16.41
C PRO A 261 3.57 13.36 17.57
N GLN A 262 3.54 13.93 18.77
CA GLN A 262 3.18 13.25 20.02
C GLN A 262 2.22 14.05 20.90
N ALA A 263 1.85 15.27 20.49
CA ALA A 263 0.83 16.04 21.20
C ALA A 263 -0.53 15.33 21.17
N PRO A 264 -1.30 15.33 22.27
CA PRO A 264 -2.66 14.80 22.27
C PRO A 264 -3.53 15.48 21.21
N ILE A 265 -4.35 14.70 20.50
CA ILE A 265 -5.29 15.24 19.51
C ILE A 265 -6.54 15.75 20.24
N PRO A 266 -6.92 17.04 20.10
CA PRO A 266 -8.13 17.55 20.70
C PRO A 266 -9.39 16.84 20.18
N GLY A 267 -10.20 16.31 21.10
CA GLY A 267 -11.46 15.64 20.77
C GLY A 267 -11.31 14.20 20.24
N ASP A 268 -10.11 13.62 20.29
CA ASP A 268 -9.96 12.18 20.09
C ASP A 268 -10.56 11.41 21.28
N ALA A 269 -11.50 10.51 21.00
CA ALA A 269 -12.26 9.81 22.04
C ALA A 269 -11.41 8.84 22.87
N ALA A 270 -10.37 8.25 22.28
CA ALA A 270 -9.40 7.41 22.97
C ALA A 270 -8.27 8.24 23.61
N GLY A 271 -8.24 9.56 23.32
CA GLY A 271 -7.22 10.48 23.78
C GLY A 271 -5.89 10.29 23.07
N PHE A 272 -5.84 9.58 21.94
CA PHE A 272 -4.60 9.25 21.24
C PHE A 272 -3.90 10.48 20.64
N ASN A 273 -2.63 10.29 20.28
CA ASN A 273 -1.85 11.26 19.50
C ASN A 273 -1.63 10.74 18.08
N ALA A 274 -1.09 11.58 17.20
CA ALA A 274 -0.84 11.17 15.81
C ALA A 274 0.10 9.96 15.71
N LEU A 275 1.11 9.84 16.57
CA LEU A 275 2.01 8.69 16.60
C LEU A 275 1.27 7.36 16.82
N ILE A 276 0.30 7.32 17.74
CA ILE A 276 -0.50 6.11 17.99
C ILE A 276 -1.32 5.74 16.75
N HIS A 277 -2.05 6.70 16.15
CA HIS A 277 -2.79 6.40 14.91
C HIS A 277 -1.87 5.99 13.76
N ILE A 278 -0.67 6.57 13.64
CA ILE A 278 0.34 6.13 12.67
C ILE A 278 0.78 4.69 12.98
N ARG A 279 0.98 4.31 14.25
CA ARG A 279 1.29 2.93 14.61
C ARG A 279 0.14 1.96 14.32
N HIS A 280 -1.11 2.38 14.42
CA HIS A 280 -2.25 1.57 14.00
C HIS A 280 -2.27 1.31 12.49
N LEU A 281 -1.79 2.27 11.71
CA LEU A 281 -1.64 2.10 10.27
C LEU A 281 -0.49 1.14 9.89
N PHE A 282 0.60 1.09 10.66
CA PHE A 282 1.84 0.36 10.29
C PHE A 282 2.17 -0.90 11.08
N TYR A 283 1.94 -0.88 12.39
CA TYR A 283 2.46 -1.87 13.33
C TYR A 283 1.35 -2.79 13.84
N ASN A 284 0.34 -2.23 14.51
CA ASN A 284 -0.81 -3.00 14.97
C ASN A 284 -1.93 -2.10 15.51
N GLU A 285 -3.12 -2.67 15.51
CA GLU A 285 -4.28 -2.13 16.21
C GLU A 285 -4.59 -2.98 17.45
N THR A 286 -5.23 -2.37 18.44
CA THR A 286 -5.58 -2.93 19.75
C THR A 286 -6.54 -4.10 19.70
N ASP A 287 -7.53 -3.99 18.82
CA ASP A 287 -8.64 -4.91 18.74
C ASP A 287 -8.31 -6.09 17.82
N ILE A 288 -7.11 -6.68 17.93
CA ILE A 288 -6.73 -7.91 17.19
C ILE A 288 -7.72 -9.04 17.44
N LYS A 289 -8.37 -9.07 18.61
CA LYS A 289 -9.48 -10.02 18.85
C LYS A 289 -10.65 -9.83 17.91
N VAL A 290 -10.86 -8.65 17.38
CA VAL A 290 -11.91 -8.28 16.41
C VAL A 290 -11.34 -8.34 14.99
N LEU A 291 -10.16 -7.77 14.78
CA LEU A 291 -9.52 -7.65 13.46
C LEU A 291 -8.92 -8.96 12.98
N GLY A 292 -8.40 -9.82 13.88
CA GLY A 292 -7.78 -11.10 13.56
C GLY A 292 -6.49 -11.01 12.76
N LEU A 293 -5.94 -9.80 12.64
CA LEU A 293 -4.86 -9.45 11.75
C LEU A 293 -3.70 -8.88 12.54
N TYR A 294 -2.50 -9.44 12.34
CA TYR A 294 -1.27 -8.90 12.91
C TYR A 294 -0.64 -7.90 11.93
N GLY A 295 0.01 -6.83 12.38
CA GLY A 295 0.44 -5.76 11.49
C GLY A 295 -0.54 -4.59 11.48
N GLY A 296 -0.13 -3.47 10.89
CA GLY A 296 -0.99 -2.31 10.75
C GLY A 296 -1.98 -2.43 9.60
N LEU A 297 -3.00 -1.56 9.59
CA LEU A 297 -4.10 -1.61 8.63
C LEU A 297 -3.67 -1.42 7.16
N ASP A 298 -2.62 -0.63 6.91
CA ASP A 298 -2.15 -0.26 5.57
C ASP A 298 -1.81 -1.47 4.69
N ILE A 299 -1.13 -2.47 5.24
CA ILE A 299 -0.72 -3.64 4.47
C ILE A 299 -1.92 -4.47 4.02
N TYR A 300 -3.00 -4.48 4.80
CA TYR A 300 -4.20 -5.24 4.48
C TYR A 300 -5.02 -4.57 3.39
N VAL A 301 -5.21 -3.25 3.47
CA VAL A 301 -5.85 -2.49 2.38
C VAL A 301 -5.07 -2.68 1.08
N PHE A 302 -3.73 -2.60 1.13
CA PHE A 302 -2.86 -2.78 -0.03
C PHE A 302 -2.96 -4.20 -0.65
N ARG A 303 -2.73 -5.25 0.15
CA ARG A 303 -2.66 -6.64 -0.34
C ARG A 303 -4.03 -7.20 -0.71
N ASN A 304 -5.09 -6.84 0.02
CA ASN A 304 -6.43 -7.33 -0.29
C ASN A 304 -6.94 -6.71 -1.59
N THR A 305 -6.62 -5.44 -1.85
CA THR A 305 -6.90 -4.80 -3.15
C THR A 305 -6.11 -5.44 -4.30
N GLU A 306 -4.83 -5.80 -4.07
CA GLU A 306 -4.03 -6.57 -5.05
C GLU A 306 -4.69 -7.90 -5.41
N LYS A 307 -5.19 -8.64 -4.40
CA LYS A 307 -5.90 -9.91 -4.63
C LYS A 307 -7.21 -9.76 -5.38
N ILE A 308 -7.97 -8.70 -5.10
CA ILE A 308 -9.18 -8.39 -5.85
C ILE A 308 -8.86 -8.12 -7.32
N LEU A 309 -7.78 -7.37 -7.62
CA LEU A 309 -7.32 -7.16 -8.99
C LEU A 309 -6.92 -8.48 -9.67
N GLU A 310 -6.13 -9.32 -8.99
CA GLU A 310 -5.71 -10.63 -9.49
C GLU A 310 -6.92 -11.50 -9.89
N TRP A 311 -7.92 -11.60 -9.02
CA TRP A 311 -9.11 -12.41 -9.28
C TRP A 311 -10.03 -11.79 -10.33
N ALA A 312 -10.16 -10.47 -10.38
CA ALA A 312 -10.93 -9.78 -11.41
C ALA A 312 -10.33 -10.03 -12.80
N VAL A 313 -9.01 -9.91 -12.94
CA VAL A 313 -8.29 -10.19 -14.20
C VAL A 313 -8.43 -11.67 -14.58
N SER A 314 -8.21 -12.59 -13.63
CA SER A 314 -8.39 -14.02 -13.90
C SER A 314 -9.80 -14.36 -14.39
N ALA A 315 -10.84 -13.79 -13.77
CA ALA A 315 -12.23 -14.01 -14.20
C ALA A 315 -12.50 -13.49 -15.61
N ARG A 316 -11.89 -12.35 -15.97
CA ARG A 316 -12.06 -11.74 -17.28
C ARG A 316 -11.34 -12.53 -18.38
N ASP A 317 -10.11 -12.95 -18.11
CA ASP A 317 -9.26 -13.66 -19.06
C ASP A 317 -9.80 -15.05 -19.41
N ASP A 318 -10.42 -15.73 -18.43
CA ASP A 318 -11.06 -17.04 -18.63
C ASP A 318 -12.39 -16.96 -19.42
N TRP A 319 -12.93 -15.76 -19.65
CA TRP A 319 -14.20 -15.57 -20.35
C TRP A 319 -14.01 -15.41 -21.85
N HIS A 320 -14.75 -16.21 -22.63
CA HIS A 320 -14.70 -16.24 -24.10
C HIS A 320 -16.11 -16.16 -24.73
N GLY A 321 -17.04 -15.46 -24.08
CA GLY A 321 -18.41 -15.33 -24.56
C GLY A 321 -19.15 -16.66 -24.62
N ASP A 322 -19.80 -16.91 -25.75
CA ASP A 322 -20.55 -18.15 -26.03
C ASP A 322 -19.66 -19.41 -26.03
N THR A 323 -18.35 -19.25 -26.26
CA THR A 323 -17.39 -20.37 -26.25
C THR A 323 -16.82 -20.71 -24.87
N THR A 324 -17.21 -19.98 -23.82
CA THR A 324 -16.76 -20.27 -22.45
C THR A 324 -17.26 -21.63 -21.98
N SER A 325 -16.34 -22.53 -21.64
CA SER A 325 -16.66 -23.89 -21.17
C SER A 325 -17.27 -23.88 -19.77
N ASP A 326 -18.02 -24.93 -19.40
CA ASP A 326 -18.60 -25.04 -18.04
C ASP A 326 -17.53 -25.08 -16.94
N ALA A 327 -16.37 -25.68 -17.22
CA ALA A 327 -15.24 -25.68 -16.30
C ALA A 327 -14.69 -24.27 -16.06
N GLN A 328 -14.55 -23.47 -17.12
CA GLN A 328 -14.15 -22.06 -17.00
C GLN A 328 -15.21 -21.24 -16.26
N LEU A 329 -16.51 -21.46 -16.53
CA LEU A 329 -17.57 -20.78 -15.80
C LEU A 329 -17.52 -21.06 -14.30
N ALA A 330 -17.18 -22.29 -13.89
CA ALA A 330 -16.98 -22.63 -12.48
C ALA A 330 -15.77 -21.90 -11.87
N LEU A 331 -14.65 -21.80 -12.59
CA LEU A 331 -13.48 -21.03 -12.16
C LEU A 331 -13.80 -19.54 -12.03
N ILE A 332 -14.46 -18.96 -13.03
CA ILE A 332 -14.92 -17.58 -13.05
C ILE A 332 -15.83 -17.29 -11.85
N ARG A 333 -16.83 -18.15 -11.59
CA ARG A 333 -17.71 -18.03 -10.41
C ARG A 333 -16.92 -18.04 -9.10
N ASN A 334 -15.92 -18.90 -8.98
CA ASN A 334 -15.07 -18.95 -7.80
C ASN A 334 -14.31 -17.63 -7.58
N GLN A 335 -13.91 -16.92 -8.65
CA GLN A 335 -13.28 -15.62 -8.50
C GLN A 335 -14.25 -14.56 -7.96
N PHE A 336 -15.52 -14.56 -8.38
CA PHE A 336 -16.52 -13.64 -7.82
C PHE A 336 -16.72 -13.88 -6.32
N ILE A 337 -16.79 -15.15 -5.91
CA ILE A 337 -16.90 -15.53 -4.51
C ILE A 337 -15.69 -15.02 -3.72
N ARG A 338 -14.46 -15.20 -4.22
CA ARG A 338 -13.25 -14.69 -3.54
C ARG A 338 -13.23 -13.17 -3.41
N VAL A 339 -13.63 -12.46 -4.47
CA VAL A 339 -13.74 -11.00 -4.46
C VAL A 339 -14.73 -10.54 -3.39
N LEU A 340 -15.92 -11.14 -3.33
CA LEU A 340 -16.95 -10.81 -2.33
C LEU A 340 -16.53 -11.23 -0.91
N ASP A 341 -15.86 -12.38 -0.76
CA ASP A 341 -15.32 -12.85 0.52
C ASP A 341 -14.38 -11.81 1.14
N TYR A 342 -13.53 -11.14 0.35
CA TYR A 342 -12.64 -10.06 0.82
C TYR A 342 -13.34 -8.72 0.98
N LEU A 343 -14.27 -8.37 0.08
CA LEU A 343 -14.96 -7.08 0.14
C LEU A 343 -15.94 -7.00 1.31
N ASP A 344 -16.65 -8.08 1.62
CA ASP A 344 -17.71 -8.15 2.64
C ASP A 344 -17.23 -8.79 3.96
N GLY A 345 -16.13 -9.52 3.89
CA GLY A 345 -15.55 -10.21 5.03
C GLY A 345 -16.40 -11.36 5.59
N THR A 346 -15.80 -12.12 6.51
CA THR A 346 -16.42 -13.34 7.08
C THR A 346 -17.77 -13.09 7.77
N LEU A 347 -17.96 -11.91 8.37
CA LEU A 347 -19.16 -11.59 9.12
C LEU A 347 -20.33 -11.16 8.22
N ASN A 348 -20.06 -10.49 7.10
CA ASN A 348 -21.12 -9.84 6.32
C ASN A 348 -21.33 -10.42 4.91
N ARG A 349 -20.49 -11.35 4.44
CA ARG A 349 -20.68 -12.00 3.12
C ARG A 349 -22.09 -12.55 2.87
N HIS A 350 -22.78 -12.95 3.94
CA HIS A 350 -24.13 -13.52 3.89
C HIS A 350 -25.19 -12.53 3.39
N VAL A 351 -24.86 -11.24 3.34
CA VAL A 351 -25.71 -10.18 2.80
C VAL A 351 -25.91 -10.36 1.29
N ASP A 352 -24.85 -10.75 0.57
CA ASP A 352 -24.86 -10.83 -0.89
C ASP A 352 -24.76 -12.28 -1.41
N ILE A 353 -24.19 -13.19 -0.61
CA ILE A 353 -24.00 -14.61 -0.96
C ILE A 353 -24.74 -15.51 0.04
N PRO A 354 -25.53 -16.52 -0.41
CA PRO A 354 -26.14 -17.48 0.50
C PRO A 354 -25.12 -18.30 1.31
N ASN A 355 -25.44 -18.59 2.58
CA ASN A 355 -24.58 -19.39 3.48
C ASN A 355 -24.23 -20.80 2.99
N SER A 356 -24.95 -21.33 1.99
CA SER A 356 -24.62 -22.61 1.35
C SER A 356 -23.38 -22.56 0.46
N VAL A 357 -22.92 -21.36 0.09
CA VAL A 357 -21.73 -21.18 -0.74
C VAL A 357 -20.48 -21.20 0.15
N PRO A 358 -19.48 -22.04 -0.16
CA PRO A 358 -18.27 -22.13 0.65
C PRO A 358 -17.48 -20.81 0.63
N PHE A 359 -16.75 -20.54 1.72
CA PHE A 359 -15.76 -19.46 1.77
C PHE A 359 -14.51 -19.93 1.02
N LEU A 360 -14.07 -19.17 0.01
CA LEU A 360 -12.97 -19.57 -0.88
C LEU A 360 -11.70 -18.75 -0.68
N ALA A 361 -11.79 -17.62 0.02
CA ALA A 361 -10.64 -16.80 0.36
C ALA A 361 -10.04 -17.17 1.73
N ASP A 362 -8.92 -16.56 2.11
CA ASP A 362 -8.32 -16.77 3.43
C ASP A 362 -9.22 -16.15 4.51
N THR A 363 -9.76 -16.98 5.41
CA THR A 363 -10.72 -16.54 6.44
C THR A 363 -10.10 -15.69 7.54
N GLN A 364 -8.78 -15.78 7.75
CA GLN A 364 -8.10 -14.93 8.71
C GLN A 364 -7.90 -13.54 8.13
N ILE A 365 -7.47 -13.46 6.86
CA ILE A 365 -7.26 -12.18 6.16
C ILE A 365 -8.58 -11.47 5.90
N ALA A 366 -9.59 -12.20 5.42
CA ALA A 366 -10.92 -11.69 5.12
C ALA A 366 -11.81 -11.56 6.36
N ARG A 367 -11.24 -11.62 7.57
CA ARG A 367 -12.04 -11.59 8.79
C ARG A 367 -12.83 -10.28 8.87
N VAL A 368 -12.12 -9.17 8.64
CA VAL A 368 -12.68 -7.83 8.46
C VAL A 368 -12.92 -7.61 6.97
N SER A 369 -13.98 -6.89 6.66
CA SER A 369 -14.33 -6.54 5.30
C SER A 369 -13.43 -5.42 4.78
N LEU A 370 -13.06 -5.45 3.50
CA LEU A 370 -12.33 -4.31 2.92
C LEU A 370 -13.24 -3.07 2.82
N LEU A 371 -14.54 -3.29 2.54
CA LEU A 371 -15.57 -2.24 2.51
C LEU A 371 -16.48 -2.32 3.73
N THR A 372 -16.91 -1.17 4.24
CA THR A 372 -17.95 -1.14 5.28
C THR A 372 -19.28 -1.57 4.70
N VAL A 373 -19.83 -2.66 5.21
CA VAL A 373 -21.20 -3.08 4.90
C VAL A 373 -22.19 -2.19 5.65
N ASP A 374 -23.33 -1.89 5.01
CA ASP A 374 -24.42 -1.10 5.61
C ASP A 374 -24.72 -1.57 7.04
N PRO A 375 -24.60 -0.70 8.05
CA PRO A 375 -24.87 -1.05 9.45
C PRO A 375 -26.24 -1.71 9.67
N ALA A 376 -27.25 -1.40 8.85
CA ALA A 376 -28.56 -2.03 8.94
C ALA A 376 -28.58 -3.51 8.51
N LYS A 377 -27.56 -3.95 7.77
CA LYS A 377 -27.38 -5.32 7.25
C LYS A 377 -26.26 -6.09 7.96
N GLN A 378 -25.50 -5.42 8.83
CA GLN A 378 -24.41 -6.04 9.58
C GLN A 378 -24.92 -7.09 10.58
N SER A 379 -24.18 -8.19 10.70
CA SER A 379 -24.44 -9.21 11.72
C SER A 379 -23.12 -9.71 12.32
N PRO A 380 -22.86 -9.50 13.62
CA PRO A 380 -23.69 -8.74 14.58
C PRO A 380 -23.68 -7.23 14.29
N PRO A 381 -24.72 -6.48 14.71
CA PRO A 381 -24.87 -5.04 14.41
C PRO A 381 -24.01 -4.13 15.31
N TYR A 382 -22.91 -4.64 15.89
CA TYR A 382 -22.14 -3.93 16.90
C TYR A 382 -20.67 -3.79 16.51
N PHE A 383 -20.16 -2.55 16.51
CA PHE A 383 -18.80 -2.21 16.07
C PHE A 383 -17.67 -2.99 16.77
N SER A 384 -17.81 -3.37 18.04
CA SER A 384 -16.76 -4.15 18.72
C SER A 384 -16.70 -5.61 18.24
N GLN A 385 -17.71 -6.08 17.50
CA GLN A 385 -17.76 -7.43 16.95
C GLN A 385 -17.70 -7.43 15.43
N ASN A 386 -18.06 -6.31 14.79
CA ASN A 386 -18.04 -6.10 13.35
C ASN A 386 -17.59 -4.65 13.06
N PRO A 387 -16.27 -4.40 12.98
CA PRO A 387 -15.73 -3.06 12.85
C PRO A 387 -16.03 -2.47 11.46
N PRO A 388 -15.82 -1.16 11.25
CA PRO A 388 -15.82 -0.59 9.91
C PRO A 388 -14.85 -1.35 9.00
N GLY A 389 -15.16 -1.39 7.70
CA GLY A 389 -14.26 -2.02 6.75
C GLY A 389 -12.93 -1.28 6.66
N ASP A 390 -11.88 -1.98 6.23
CA ASP A 390 -10.50 -1.49 6.34
C ASP A 390 -10.27 -0.12 5.68
N VAL A 391 -10.96 0.19 4.58
CA VAL A 391 -10.87 1.50 3.91
C VAL A 391 -11.39 2.63 4.80
N ASP A 392 -12.57 2.47 5.39
CA ASP A 392 -13.16 3.49 6.28
C ASP A 392 -12.40 3.54 7.61
N HIS A 393 -11.95 2.40 8.11
CA HIS A 393 -11.13 2.33 9.31
C HIS A 393 -9.80 3.08 9.13
N MET A 394 -9.17 2.93 7.97
CA MET A 394 -7.97 3.68 7.62
C MET A 394 -8.25 5.18 7.54
N GLN A 395 -9.39 5.55 6.96
CA GLN A 395 -9.83 6.94 6.90
C GLN A 395 -10.02 7.55 8.29
N LEU A 396 -10.50 6.77 9.28
CA LEU A 396 -10.60 7.23 10.67
C LEU A 396 -9.22 7.58 11.24
N HIS A 397 -8.23 6.68 11.15
CA HIS A 397 -6.88 6.95 11.68
C HIS A 397 -6.23 8.16 11.00
N VAL A 398 -6.24 8.20 9.67
CA VAL A 398 -5.65 9.32 8.91
C VAL A 398 -6.40 10.63 9.21
N GLY A 399 -7.72 10.55 9.39
CA GLY A 399 -8.55 11.68 9.78
C GLY A 399 -8.18 12.24 11.16
N GLN A 400 -7.82 11.39 12.12
CA GLN A 400 -7.32 11.83 13.42
C GLN A 400 -5.90 12.40 13.32
N VAL A 401 -5.00 11.76 12.56
CA VAL A 401 -3.66 12.30 12.28
C VAL A 401 -3.77 13.73 11.75
N ALA A 402 -4.65 13.98 10.76
CA ALA A 402 -4.85 15.29 10.16
C ALA A 402 -5.28 16.40 11.13
N LYS A 403 -5.84 16.05 12.30
CA LYS A 403 -6.24 16.98 13.36
C LYS A 403 -5.14 17.30 14.36
N ALA A 404 -4.02 16.57 14.35
CA ALA A 404 -2.93 16.81 15.28
C ALA A 404 -2.33 18.22 15.09
N THR A 405 -2.04 18.87 16.22
CA THR A 405 -1.63 20.28 16.27
C THR A 405 -0.14 20.46 15.99
N ASP A 406 0.65 19.42 16.16
CA ASP A 406 2.11 19.38 16.01
C ASP A 406 2.59 18.72 14.72
N LEU A 407 1.69 18.48 13.74
CA LEU A 407 2.08 18.04 12.40
C LEU A 407 2.93 19.08 11.65
N THR A 408 3.94 18.61 10.93
CA THR A 408 4.60 19.43 9.91
C THR A 408 3.63 19.77 8.76
N PRO A 409 3.87 20.85 7.98
CA PRO A 409 3.06 21.16 6.80
C PRO A 409 2.98 19.99 5.81
N GLU A 410 4.09 19.28 5.59
CA GLU A 410 4.20 18.15 4.65
C GLU A 410 3.37 16.96 5.13
N MET A 411 3.43 16.63 6.43
CA MET A 411 2.59 15.57 7.02
C MET A 411 1.11 15.91 6.88
N ARG A 412 0.73 17.17 7.10
CA ARG A 412 -0.66 17.61 6.94
C ARG A 412 -1.13 17.50 5.50
N GLN A 413 -0.32 17.94 4.53
CA GLN A 413 -0.63 17.78 3.11
C GLN A 413 -0.77 16.31 2.73
N ARG A 414 0.12 15.45 3.23
CA ARG A 414 0.08 14.01 2.95
C ARG A 414 -1.15 13.34 3.54
N ALA A 415 -1.52 13.66 4.79
CA ALA A 415 -2.75 13.15 5.39
C ALA A 415 -3.99 13.53 4.56
N GLN A 416 -4.08 14.77 4.08
CA GLN A 416 -5.17 15.19 3.20
C GLN A 416 -5.16 14.46 1.85
N HIS A 417 -3.99 14.19 1.29
CA HIS A 417 -3.85 13.42 0.06
C HIS A 417 -4.36 11.98 0.24
N ILE A 418 -3.98 11.32 1.34
CA ILE A 418 -4.47 9.98 1.69
C ILE A 418 -5.99 9.98 1.87
N LEU A 419 -6.57 10.95 2.59
CA LEU A 419 -8.02 11.04 2.77
C LEU A 419 -8.76 11.18 1.43
N THR A 420 -8.22 12.00 0.52
CA THR A 420 -8.78 12.16 -0.83
C THR A 420 -8.67 10.84 -1.60
N ALA A 421 -7.53 10.16 -1.52
CA ALA A 421 -7.31 8.87 -2.19
C ALA A 421 -8.26 7.78 -1.68
N LEU A 422 -8.46 7.66 -0.36
CA LEU A 422 -9.37 6.70 0.24
C LEU A 422 -10.81 6.92 -0.22
N SER A 423 -11.22 8.17 -0.47
CA SER A 423 -12.53 8.49 -1.03
C SER A 423 -12.73 8.01 -2.48
N ASN A 424 -11.64 7.75 -3.23
CA ASN A 424 -11.73 7.10 -4.54
C ASN A 424 -11.97 5.59 -4.41
N LEU A 425 -11.54 4.96 -3.31
CA LEU A 425 -11.66 3.52 -3.10
C LEU A 425 -13.07 3.14 -2.63
N GLY A 426 -13.54 3.79 -1.56
CA GLY A 426 -14.79 3.46 -0.86
C GLY A 426 -15.95 4.42 -1.16
N GLY A 427 -17.03 4.27 -0.38
CA GLY A 427 -18.24 5.06 -0.52
C GLY A 427 -19.07 4.70 -1.76
N LYS A 428 -20.21 5.36 -1.97
CA LYS A 428 -21.22 4.97 -2.97
C LYS A 428 -20.69 4.86 -4.41
N ASN A 429 -19.72 5.70 -4.77
CA ASN A 429 -19.15 5.75 -6.13
C ASN A 429 -17.68 5.31 -6.17
N GLY A 430 -17.15 4.73 -5.08
CA GLY A 430 -15.77 4.28 -4.99
C GLY A 430 -15.47 3.10 -5.92
N TRP A 431 -14.22 2.97 -6.36
CA TRP A 431 -13.83 1.92 -7.29
C TRP A 431 -14.07 0.51 -6.71
N LEU A 432 -13.75 0.27 -5.43
CA LEU A 432 -14.01 -1.03 -4.80
C LEU A 432 -15.51 -1.28 -4.62
N THR A 433 -16.31 -0.25 -4.36
CA THR A 433 -17.78 -0.39 -4.33
C THR A 433 -18.35 -0.78 -5.70
N ASN A 434 -17.77 -0.27 -6.80
CA ASN A 434 -18.18 -0.70 -8.13
C ASN A 434 -17.76 -2.15 -8.41
N VAL A 435 -16.54 -2.55 -8.02
CA VAL A 435 -16.09 -3.95 -8.09
C VAL A 435 -17.06 -4.87 -7.32
N HIS A 436 -17.46 -4.48 -6.11
CA HIS A 436 -18.46 -5.20 -5.32
C HIS A 436 -19.76 -5.38 -6.10
N ASN A 437 -20.34 -4.28 -6.60
CA ASN A 437 -21.61 -4.31 -7.35
C ASN A 437 -21.54 -5.20 -8.59
N ASP A 438 -20.44 -5.16 -9.34
CA ASP A 438 -20.24 -6.01 -10.52
C ASP A 438 -20.10 -7.48 -10.12
N ALA A 439 -19.32 -7.77 -9.07
CA ALA A 439 -19.14 -9.14 -8.56
C ALA A 439 -20.46 -9.74 -8.07
N VAL A 440 -21.31 -8.98 -7.37
CA VAL A 440 -22.65 -9.43 -6.96
C VAL A 440 -23.53 -9.75 -8.19
N GLN A 441 -23.54 -8.88 -9.20
CA GLN A 441 -24.33 -9.13 -10.41
C GLN A 441 -23.84 -10.36 -11.17
N LEU A 442 -22.52 -10.50 -11.33
CA LEU A 442 -21.89 -11.64 -11.99
C LEU A 442 -22.11 -12.95 -11.22
N PHE A 443 -22.03 -12.92 -9.90
CA PHE A 443 -22.36 -14.05 -9.04
C PHE A 443 -23.82 -14.49 -9.26
N ASN A 444 -24.78 -13.56 -9.26
CA ASN A 444 -26.18 -13.89 -9.51
C ASN A 444 -26.42 -14.42 -10.94
N MET A 445 -25.76 -13.86 -11.95
CA MET A 445 -25.81 -14.40 -13.32
C MET A 445 -25.25 -15.82 -13.41
N SER A 446 -24.29 -16.17 -12.55
CA SER A 446 -23.66 -17.49 -12.56
C SER A 446 -24.55 -18.62 -12.05
N GLU A 447 -25.68 -18.31 -11.42
CA GLU A 447 -26.76 -19.28 -11.14
C GLU A 447 -27.38 -19.83 -12.45
N ASN A 448 -27.23 -19.11 -13.56
CA ASN A 448 -27.63 -19.55 -14.89
C ASN A 448 -26.46 -19.41 -15.88
N ALA A 449 -25.80 -20.53 -16.19
CA ALA A 449 -24.63 -20.58 -17.08
C ALA A 449 -24.85 -19.95 -18.48
N VAL A 450 -26.09 -19.84 -18.97
CA VAL A 450 -26.38 -19.16 -20.24
C VAL A 450 -26.23 -17.65 -20.12
N GLN A 451 -26.57 -17.08 -18.96
CA GLN A 451 -26.45 -15.64 -18.71
C GLN A 451 -24.99 -15.21 -18.64
N LEU A 452 -24.12 -15.98 -17.99
CA LEU A 452 -22.69 -15.67 -17.94
C LEU A 452 -22.01 -15.70 -19.32
N ARG A 453 -22.55 -16.39 -20.30
CA ARG A 453 -22.01 -16.39 -21.68
C ARG A 453 -22.44 -15.17 -22.49
N GLN A 454 -23.37 -14.36 -21.99
CA GLN A 454 -23.90 -13.22 -22.74
C GLN A 454 -22.92 -12.06 -22.74
N PRO A 455 -22.93 -11.21 -23.80
CA PRO A 455 -22.09 -10.01 -23.86
C PRO A 455 -22.22 -9.07 -22.64
N ALA A 456 -23.38 -9.05 -21.98
CA ALA A 456 -23.59 -8.28 -20.76
C ALA A 456 -22.67 -8.71 -19.61
N ALA A 457 -22.38 -10.02 -19.46
CA ALA A 457 -21.42 -10.52 -18.49
C ALA A 457 -19.99 -10.06 -18.83
N GLY A 458 -19.63 -10.08 -20.12
CA GLY A 458 -18.36 -9.55 -20.61
C GLY A 458 -18.16 -8.08 -20.25
N ALA A 459 -19.20 -7.25 -20.42
CA ALA A 459 -19.14 -5.84 -20.04
C ALA A 459 -18.96 -5.61 -18.53
N LEU A 460 -19.60 -6.42 -17.69
CA LEU A 460 -19.41 -6.37 -16.23
C LEU A 460 -18.00 -6.83 -15.83
N LEU A 461 -17.47 -7.89 -16.46
CA LEU A 461 -16.10 -8.33 -16.23
C LEU A 461 -15.07 -7.26 -16.62
N ASP A 462 -15.28 -6.60 -17.77
CA ASP A 462 -14.45 -5.48 -18.23
C ASP A 462 -14.49 -4.30 -17.24
N ASP A 463 -15.67 -3.94 -16.71
CA ASP A 463 -15.78 -2.86 -15.71
C ASP A 463 -15.13 -3.26 -14.38
N MET A 464 -15.38 -4.48 -13.91
CA MET A 464 -14.80 -5.00 -12.67
C MET A 464 -13.26 -4.97 -12.72
N VAL A 465 -12.65 -5.41 -13.82
CA VAL A 465 -11.18 -5.32 -14.01
C VAL A 465 -10.72 -3.86 -14.05
N THR A 466 -11.44 -3.01 -14.78
CA THR A 466 -11.10 -1.58 -14.89
C THR A 466 -11.12 -0.90 -13.53
N LYS A 467 -12.16 -1.14 -12.72
CA LYS A 467 -12.33 -0.56 -11.39
C LYS A 467 -11.35 -1.15 -10.38
N ALA A 468 -11.08 -2.45 -10.42
CA ALA A 468 -10.05 -3.05 -9.59
C ALA A 468 -8.66 -2.50 -9.93
N THR A 469 -8.38 -2.25 -11.22
CA THR A 469 -7.13 -1.62 -11.66
C THR A 469 -7.02 -0.20 -11.11
N TYR A 470 -8.08 0.61 -11.22
CA TYR A 470 -8.09 1.95 -10.66
C TYR A 470 -7.94 1.93 -9.13
N ALA A 471 -8.62 1.03 -8.43
CA ALA A 471 -8.46 0.82 -7.00
C ALA A 471 -7.01 0.52 -6.63
N TYR A 472 -6.30 -0.29 -7.42
CA TYR A 472 -4.94 -0.67 -7.12
C TYR A 472 -3.89 0.41 -7.46
N ILE A 473 -3.87 0.89 -8.70
CA ILE A 473 -2.82 1.79 -9.22
C ILE A 473 -3.26 3.23 -9.45
N GLY A 474 -4.56 3.51 -9.37
CA GLY A 474 -5.14 4.81 -9.69
C GLY A 474 -5.57 4.96 -11.14
N LYS A 475 -6.06 6.16 -11.47
CA LYS A 475 -6.60 6.52 -12.78
C LYS A 475 -6.05 7.84 -13.26
N LEU A 476 -5.44 7.88 -14.45
CA LEU A 476 -5.11 9.13 -15.11
C LEU A 476 -6.39 9.80 -15.65
N ASP A 477 -6.64 11.03 -15.24
CA ASP A 477 -7.65 11.88 -15.88
C ASP A 477 -7.04 12.52 -17.14
N PRO A 478 -7.51 12.15 -18.35
CA PRO A 478 -6.95 12.66 -19.60
C PRO A 478 -7.24 14.15 -19.83
N THR A 479 -8.21 14.73 -19.11
CA THR A 479 -8.57 16.15 -19.25
C THR A 479 -7.63 17.04 -18.47
N THR A 480 -7.28 16.62 -17.26
CA THR A 480 -6.42 17.39 -16.35
C THR A 480 -4.97 16.94 -16.39
N ASN A 481 -4.69 15.78 -16.99
CA ASN A 481 -3.41 15.08 -16.94
C ASN A 481 -2.92 14.85 -15.49
N THR A 482 -3.87 14.61 -14.58
CA THR A 482 -3.59 14.31 -13.17
C THR A 482 -4.02 12.89 -12.83
N VAL A 483 -3.27 12.23 -11.95
CA VAL A 483 -3.59 10.88 -11.49
C VAL A 483 -4.48 10.98 -10.27
N GLN A 484 -5.66 10.35 -10.32
CA GLN A 484 -6.43 10.01 -9.14
C GLN A 484 -5.76 8.81 -8.47
N PRO A 485 -5.26 8.93 -7.23
CA PRO A 485 -4.49 7.88 -6.58
C PRO A 485 -5.35 6.66 -6.22
N GLY A 486 -4.79 5.46 -6.39
CA GLY A 486 -5.27 4.20 -5.83
C GLY A 486 -4.44 3.77 -4.61
N VAL A 487 -4.64 2.52 -4.17
CA VAL A 487 -4.04 1.99 -2.93
C VAL A 487 -2.51 1.96 -2.94
N THR A 488 -1.88 1.83 -4.11
CA THR A 488 -0.41 1.86 -4.22
C THR A 488 0.14 3.22 -3.75
N GLN A 489 -0.53 4.31 -4.13
CA GLN A 489 -0.14 5.65 -3.70
C GLN A 489 -0.51 5.89 -2.23
N ILE A 490 -1.65 5.37 -1.77
CA ILE A 490 -2.02 5.40 -0.34
C ILE A 490 -0.94 4.72 0.50
N HIS A 491 -0.54 3.51 0.13
CA HIS A 491 0.50 2.73 0.82
C HIS A 491 1.82 3.49 0.89
N TYR A 492 2.24 4.08 -0.23
CA TYR A 492 3.43 4.94 -0.25
C TYR A 492 3.29 6.16 0.68
N ASP A 493 2.14 6.84 0.64
CA ASP A 493 1.93 8.03 1.45
C ASP A 493 1.80 7.72 2.94
N VAL A 494 1.17 6.61 3.29
CA VAL A 494 1.10 6.15 4.68
C VAL A 494 2.51 5.91 5.19
N GLN A 495 3.36 5.21 4.42
CA GLN A 495 4.79 5.03 4.73
C GLN A 495 5.52 6.34 5.06
N HIS A 496 5.17 7.41 4.36
CA HIS A 496 5.78 8.72 4.54
C HIS A 496 5.09 9.61 5.59
N LEU A 497 4.00 9.18 6.23
CA LEU A 497 3.46 9.87 7.42
C LEU A 497 4.45 9.82 8.59
N ALA A 498 5.28 8.78 8.67
CA ALA A 498 6.32 8.63 9.69
C ALA A 498 7.68 9.20 9.25
N THR A 499 7.69 10.33 8.53
CA THR A 499 8.93 11.00 8.11
C THR A 499 9.45 11.94 9.20
N PHE A 500 10.71 11.73 9.59
CA PHE A 500 11.49 12.66 10.39
C PHE A 500 11.99 13.84 9.55
N THR A 501 11.72 15.06 10.01
CA THR A 501 12.36 16.27 9.48
C THR A 501 13.49 16.67 10.42
N LEU A 502 14.75 16.54 9.96
CA LEU A 502 15.92 16.80 10.80
C LEU A 502 16.21 18.29 10.92
N THR A 503 16.52 18.71 12.14
CA THR A 503 16.85 20.09 12.49
C THR A 503 18.09 20.13 13.37
N THR A 504 18.84 21.23 13.33
CA THR A 504 19.96 21.50 14.25
C THR A 504 19.51 21.94 15.65
N LYS A 505 18.23 22.23 15.83
CA LYS A 505 17.63 22.53 17.14
C LYS A 505 17.41 21.22 17.88
N VAL A 506 18.34 20.92 18.78
CA VAL A 506 18.29 19.76 19.68
C VAL A 506 17.53 20.13 20.97
N PRO A 507 16.81 19.19 21.62
CA PRO A 507 16.11 19.44 22.87
C PRO A 507 17.10 19.57 24.05
N ASP A 508 16.68 20.20 25.15
CA ASP A 508 17.53 20.33 26.34
C ASP A 508 17.76 19.01 27.07
N HIS A 509 16.85 18.04 26.89
CA HIS A 509 16.87 16.70 27.49
C HIS A 509 16.21 15.66 26.56
N LEU A 510 16.55 14.37 26.74
CA LEU A 510 15.90 13.23 26.08
C LEU A 510 14.81 12.63 26.94
#